data_AF-A0A517SN07-F1
#
_entry.id   AF-A0A517SN07-F1
#
_cell.length_a   1.000
_cell.length_b   1.000
_cell.length_c   1.000
_cell.angle_alpha   90.00
_cell.angle_beta   90.00
_cell.angle_gamma   90.00
#
_symmetry.space_group_name_H-M   'P 1'
#
loop_
_entity.id
_entity.type
_entity.pdbx_description
1 polymer ?
#
loop_
_entity_poly.entity_id
_entity_poly.type
_entity_poly.pdbx_seq_one_letter_code
_entity_poly.pdbx_strand_id
1 'polypeptide(L)'
;MTRWTFLVAVILATTATRGFGQLPISPLRSAQLKSARNDLRRQNEQAQRLQQAERELAVQERQAIAEASAQVAAAKIAHRNAGKDLTKARDTAAQAIEQSLGLKAATEELARAQAAYRELSTPVLEILKASAEFQDAEKISAAAKTAIKELQADTSVDPMTKKSRLSDLVGESLTASNLERVTLKKDPRVNAARERLDAAQQKVADLRKTAAEKGEKDSSVAAAQEGVKSAHEAVQAAEANLAAVKRNGVVAAQLLQAGVVPPGADKGGKGPGKGEKKK
;
A
#
# COMPACT_ATOMS: atom_id res chain seq x y z
N MET A 1 32.50 22.37 1.27
CA MET A 1 33.91 22.80 1.39
C MET A 1 33.94 24.31 1.36
N THR A 2 33.95 24.96 2.52
CA THR A 2 33.96 26.43 2.60
C THR A 2 35.10 26.86 3.52
N ARG A 3 36.11 27.43 2.86
CA ARG A 3 37.36 27.95 3.40
C ARG A 3 37.06 29.19 4.24
N TRP A 4 37.66 29.27 5.43
CA TRP A 4 37.80 30.53 6.14
C TRP A 4 39.27 30.93 6.16
N THR A 5 39.48 32.13 5.61
CA THR A 5 40.72 32.83 5.34
C THR A 5 41.44 33.22 6.63
N PHE A 6 42.72 32.83 6.71
CA PHE A 6 43.70 33.44 7.59
C PHE A 6 43.96 34.89 7.15
N LEU A 7 43.90 35.85 8.07
CA LEU A 7 44.55 37.14 7.89
C LEU A 7 45.48 37.40 9.08
N VAL A 8 46.77 37.28 8.79
CA VAL A 8 47.89 37.70 9.63
C VAL A 8 48.03 39.21 9.47
N ALA A 9 48.01 39.95 10.58
CA ALA A 9 48.43 41.34 10.61
C ALA A 9 49.60 41.48 11.61
N VAL A 10 50.81 41.58 11.05
CA VAL A 10 52.02 42.03 11.73
C VAL A 10 51.94 43.55 11.86
N ILE A 11 52.01 44.08 13.07
CA ILE A 11 52.30 45.50 13.30
C ILE A 11 53.50 45.62 14.22
N LEU A 12 54.50 46.32 13.69
CA LEU A 12 55.80 46.61 14.25
C LEU A 12 55.73 47.35 15.59
N ALA A 13 56.72 47.01 16.42
CA ALA A 13 57.08 47.69 17.66
C ALA A 13 57.47 49.15 17.42
N THR A 14 56.93 50.06 18.24
CA THR A 14 57.56 51.33 18.56
C THR A 14 57.70 51.43 20.07
N THR A 15 58.94 51.60 20.50
CA THR A 15 59.39 51.76 21.88
C THR A 15 58.96 53.11 22.43
N ALA A 16 58.17 53.11 23.50
CA ALA A 16 57.95 54.28 24.35
C ALA A 16 58.16 53.88 25.81
N THR A 17 59.37 54.14 26.31
CA THR A 17 59.68 54.19 27.74
C THR A 17 58.86 55.30 28.39
N ARG A 18 57.85 54.93 29.18
CA ARG A 18 57.19 55.84 30.14
C ARG A 18 57.23 55.21 31.52
N GLY A 19 57.69 56.00 32.48
CA GLY A 19 58.11 55.60 33.81
C GLY A 19 57.03 54.89 34.63
N PHE A 20 57.52 54.03 35.51
CA PHE A 20 56.78 53.48 36.64
C PHE A 20 56.37 54.60 37.59
N GLY A 21 55.15 55.11 37.42
CA GLY A 21 54.39 55.70 38.50
C GLY A 21 53.65 54.59 39.25
N GLN A 22 54.11 54.22 40.45
CA GLN A 22 53.31 53.47 41.41
C GLN A 22 52.10 54.31 41.82
N LEU A 23 50.99 54.14 41.11
CA LEU A 23 49.68 54.57 41.60
C LEU A 23 49.17 53.53 42.61
N PRO A 24 48.57 53.95 43.74
CA PRO A 24 48.05 53.03 44.73
C PRO A 24 46.96 52.13 44.12
N ILE A 25 47.19 50.82 44.15
CA ILE A 25 46.17 49.81 43.81
C ILE A 25 45.10 49.92 44.88
N SER A 26 44.04 50.68 44.61
CA SER A 26 42.90 50.77 45.49
C SER A 26 42.23 49.39 45.63
N PRO A 27 41.90 48.95 46.85
CA PRO A 27 41.34 47.62 47.13
C PRO A 27 40.00 47.34 46.40
N LEU A 28 39.34 48.39 45.89
CA LEU A 28 38.13 48.30 45.08
C LEU A 28 38.37 47.68 43.70
N ARG A 29 39.52 47.94 43.04
CA ARG A 29 39.81 47.36 41.70
C ARG A 29 40.17 45.87 41.77
N SER A 30 40.84 45.43 42.84
CA SER A 30 41.20 44.02 43.03
C SER A 30 40.00 43.14 43.43
N ALA A 31 39.02 43.70 44.14
CA ALA A 31 37.74 43.05 44.43
C ALA A 31 36.89 42.87 43.16
N GLN A 32 36.80 43.90 42.29
CA GLN A 32 36.09 43.83 41.01
C GLN A 32 36.72 42.83 40.02
N LEU A 33 38.05 42.73 39.98
CA LEU A 33 38.75 41.72 39.18
C LEU A 33 38.51 40.29 39.68
N LYS A 34 38.41 40.09 41.01
CA LYS A 34 38.09 38.79 41.60
C LYS A 34 36.64 38.38 41.34
N SER A 35 35.68 39.30 41.43
CA SER A 35 34.27 39.00 41.08
C SER A 35 34.12 38.68 39.60
N ALA A 36 34.70 39.48 38.70
CA ALA A 36 34.68 39.21 37.27
C ALA A 36 35.29 37.85 36.90
N ARG A 37 36.38 37.45 37.59
CA ARG A 37 36.99 36.13 37.39
C ARG A 37 36.13 34.98 37.92
N ASN A 38 35.43 35.18 39.04
CA ASN A 38 34.48 34.20 39.58
C ASN A 38 33.25 34.07 38.68
N ASP A 39 32.75 35.16 38.13
CA ASP A 39 31.63 35.16 37.19
C ASP A 39 32.01 34.48 35.86
N LEU A 40 33.21 34.75 35.34
CA LEU A 40 33.76 34.06 34.17
C LEU A 40 33.91 32.55 34.42
N ARG A 41 34.36 32.15 35.61
CA ARG A 41 34.47 30.74 35.99
C ARG A 41 33.10 30.06 36.05
N ARG A 42 32.10 30.73 36.65
CA ARG A 42 30.72 30.23 36.70
C ARG A 42 30.11 30.10 35.30
N GLN A 43 30.35 31.07 34.42
CA GLN A 43 29.92 31.02 33.02
C GLN A 43 30.57 29.85 32.28
N ASN A 44 31.88 29.63 32.46
CA ASN A 44 32.59 28.50 31.86
C ASN A 44 32.08 27.14 32.37
N GLU A 45 31.81 27.01 33.68
CA GLU A 45 31.24 25.80 34.28
C GLU A 45 29.81 25.54 33.77
N GLN A 46 28.99 26.59 33.60
CA GLN A 46 27.65 26.49 33.01
C GLN A 46 27.71 26.08 31.53
N ALA A 47 28.61 26.67 30.75
CA ALA A 47 28.79 26.33 29.33
C ALA A 47 29.22 24.86 29.15
N GLN A 48 30.11 24.36 30.01
CA GLN A 48 30.52 22.95 30.00
C GLN A 48 29.36 22.01 30.34
N ARG A 49 28.51 22.37 31.31
CA ARG A 49 27.32 21.59 31.66
C ARG A 49 26.31 21.54 30.52
N LEU A 50 26.06 22.66 29.85
CA LEU A 50 25.19 22.70 28.68
C LEU A 50 25.74 21.84 27.55
N GLN A 51 27.04 21.94 27.25
CA GLN A 51 27.68 21.12 26.21
C GLN A 51 27.61 19.62 26.53
N GLN A 52 27.74 19.24 27.80
CA GLN A 52 27.59 17.84 28.22
C GLN A 52 26.13 17.39 28.08
N ALA A 53 25.17 18.20 28.54
CA ALA A 53 23.75 17.91 28.42
C ALA A 53 23.31 17.78 26.95
N GLU A 54 23.84 18.61 26.04
CA GLU A 54 23.61 18.49 24.59
C GLU A 54 24.12 17.16 24.03
N ARG A 55 25.31 16.71 24.42
CA ARG A 55 25.87 15.42 23.97
C ARG A 55 25.05 14.25 24.48
N GLU A 56 24.67 14.29 25.75
CA GLU A 56 23.85 13.24 26.38
C GLU A 56 22.46 13.18 25.75
N LEU A 57 21.82 14.34 25.52
CA LEU A 57 20.53 14.41 24.82
C LEU A 57 20.65 13.84 23.39
N ALA A 58 21.69 14.22 22.64
CA ALA A 58 21.90 13.72 21.28
C ALA A 58 22.07 12.19 21.23
N VAL A 59 22.72 11.59 22.23
CA VAL A 59 22.85 10.13 22.34
C VAL A 59 21.49 9.49 22.67
N GLN A 60 20.76 10.04 23.64
CA GLN A 60 19.44 9.54 24.04
C GLN A 60 18.42 9.64 22.90
N GLU A 61 18.40 10.75 22.17
CA GLU A 61 17.53 10.94 21.00
C GLU A 61 17.86 9.93 19.89
N ARG A 62 19.15 9.72 19.58
CA ARG A 62 19.55 8.72 18.59
C ARG A 62 19.11 7.31 18.99
N GLN A 63 19.27 6.95 20.25
CA GLN A 63 18.82 5.65 20.78
C GLN A 63 17.30 5.51 20.69
N ALA A 64 16.54 6.49 21.18
CA ALA A 64 15.08 6.46 21.14
C ALA A 64 14.53 6.42 19.70
N ILE A 65 15.14 7.17 18.77
CA ILE A 65 14.78 7.12 17.35
C ILE A 65 15.09 5.75 16.75
N ALA A 66 16.24 5.16 17.09
CA ALA A 66 16.62 3.84 16.60
C ALA A 66 15.65 2.75 17.10
N GLU A 67 15.29 2.77 18.39
CA GLU A 67 14.32 1.86 18.98
C GLU A 67 12.92 2.01 18.36
N ALA A 68 12.41 3.24 18.25
CA ALA A 68 11.12 3.50 17.62
C ALA A 68 11.12 3.11 16.13
N SER A 69 12.23 3.33 15.41
CA SER A 69 12.38 2.89 14.01
C SER A 69 12.40 1.36 13.89
N ALA A 70 13.04 0.66 14.83
CA ALA A 70 13.03 -0.80 14.88
C ALA A 70 11.62 -1.35 15.15
N GLN A 71 10.83 -0.70 16.01
CA GLN A 71 9.43 -1.04 16.25
C GLN A 71 8.58 -0.89 14.98
N VAL A 72 8.76 0.21 14.22
CA VAL A 72 8.08 0.39 12.92
C VAL A 72 8.47 -0.72 11.95
N ALA A 73 9.75 -1.07 11.87
CA ALA A 73 10.22 -2.16 11.00
C ALA A 73 9.60 -3.51 11.38
N ALA A 74 9.59 -3.84 12.67
CA ALA A 74 8.98 -5.07 13.20
C ALA A 74 7.47 -5.13 12.92
N ALA A 75 6.74 -4.04 13.17
CA ALA A 75 5.30 -3.94 12.88
C ALA A 75 5.01 -4.11 11.37
N LYS A 76 5.85 -3.52 10.49
CA LYS A 76 5.71 -3.70 9.04
C LYS A 76 5.97 -5.14 8.60
N ILE A 77 6.93 -5.83 9.22
CA ILE A 77 7.16 -7.26 8.97
C ILE A 77 5.94 -8.08 9.41
N ALA A 78 5.40 -7.82 10.61
CA ALA A 78 4.19 -8.48 11.11
C ALA A 78 2.99 -8.27 10.18
N HIS A 79 2.76 -7.05 9.69
CA HIS A 79 1.70 -6.75 8.73
C HIS A 79 1.87 -7.51 7.40
N ARG A 80 3.10 -7.61 6.88
CA ARG A 80 3.38 -8.41 5.68
C ARG A 80 3.11 -9.90 5.92
N ASN A 81 3.48 -10.43 7.07
CA ASN A 81 3.23 -11.83 7.41
C ASN A 81 1.74 -12.11 7.57
N ALA A 82 0.99 -11.25 8.27
CA ALA A 82 -0.47 -11.34 8.36
C ALA A 82 -1.13 -11.31 6.96
N GLY A 83 -0.61 -10.48 6.05
CA GLY A 83 -1.06 -10.46 4.65
C GLY A 83 -0.83 -11.79 3.93
N LYS A 84 0.31 -12.45 4.16
CA LYS A 84 0.57 -13.80 3.61
C LYS A 84 -0.36 -14.85 4.21
N ASP A 85 -0.60 -14.78 5.53
CA ASP A 85 -1.50 -15.69 6.22
C ASP A 85 -2.94 -15.55 5.72
N LEU A 86 -3.40 -14.32 5.44
CA LEU A 86 -4.69 -14.08 4.81
C LEU A 86 -4.80 -14.71 3.41
N THR A 87 -3.78 -14.55 2.56
CA THR A 87 -3.76 -15.20 1.24
C THR A 87 -3.82 -16.71 1.38
N LYS A 88 -3.00 -17.29 2.26
CA LYS A 88 -3.00 -18.73 2.52
C LYS A 88 -4.33 -19.25 3.05
N ALA A 89 -4.97 -18.50 3.95
CA ALA A 89 -6.30 -18.83 4.47
C ALA A 89 -7.35 -18.82 3.36
N ARG A 90 -7.33 -17.82 2.46
CA ARG A 90 -8.21 -17.74 1.29
C ARG A 90 -8.01 -18.90 0.33
N ASP A 91 -6.76 -19.23 0.01
CA ASP A 91 -6.45 -20.34 -0.90
C ASP A 91 -6.89 -21.69 -0.31
N THR A 92 -6.66 -21.89 0.98
CA THR A 92 -7.07 -23.12 1.69
C THR A 92 -8.60 -23.24 1.74
N ALA A 93 -9.29 -22.15 2.09
CA ALA A 93 -10.75 -22.11 2.12
C ALA A 93 -11.32 -22.36 0.70
N ALA A 94 -10.78 -21.71 -0.33
CA ALA A 94 -11.19 -21.91 -1.71
C ALA A 94 -11.04 -23.38 -2.13
N GLN A 95 -9.90 -24.01 -1.87
CA GLN A 95 -9.68 -25.42 -2.19
C GLN A 95 -10.64 -26.36 -1.45
N ALA A 96 -10.84 -26.15 -0.15
CA ALA A 96 -11.77 -26.94 0.66
C ALA A 96 -13.22 -26.80 0.15
N ILE A 97 -13.62 -25.57 -0.21
CA ILE A 97 -14.93 -25.27 -0.76
C ILE A 97 -15.12 -25.91 -2.14
N GLU A 98 -14.14 -25.77 -3.04
CA GLU A 98 -14.18 -26.39 -4.37
C GLU A 98 -14.34 -27.90 -4.32
N GLN A 99 -13.59 -28.56 -3.41
CA GLN A 99 -13.70 -29.99 -3.18
C GLN A 99 -15.07 -30.37 -2.59
N SER A 100 -15.52 -29.66 -1.55
CA SER A 100 -16.80 -29.96 -0.89
C SER A 100 -18.03 -29.76 -1.78
N LEU A 101 -17.98 -28.79 -2.70
CA LEU A 101 -19.06 -28.47 -3.62
C LEU A 101 -19.02 -29.32 -4.91
N GLY A 102 -17.98 -30.14 -5.09
CA GLY A 102 -17.83 -30.96 -6.29
C GLY A 102 -17.69 -30.14 -7.57
N LEU A 103 -17.09 -28.93 -7.49
CA LEU A 103 -16.95 -28.03 -8.63
C LEU A 103 -16.20 -28.68 -9.79
N LYS A 104 -15.17 -29.49 -9.49
CA LYS A 104 -14.42 -30.26 -10.48
C LYS A 104 -15.31 -31.21 -11.28
N ALA A 105 -16.13 -32.01 -10.60
CA ALA A 105 -17.06 -32.94 -11.25
C ALA A 105 -18.11 -32.18 -12.09
N ALA A 106 -18.60 -31.03 -11.62
CA ALA A 106 -19.51 -30.19 -12.39
C ALA A 106 -18.86 -29.59 -13.65
N THR A 107 -17.58 -29.19 -13.58
CA THR A 107 -16.84 -28.72 -14.76
C THR A 107 -16.56 -29.83 -15.77
N GLU A 108 -16.29 -31.06 -15.30
CA GLU A 108 -16.14 -32.23 -16.16
C GLU A 108 -17.48 -32.61 -16.84
N GLU A 109 -18.60 -32.49 -16.12
CA GLU A 109 -19.94 -32.66 -16.70
C GLU A 109 -20.23 -31.58 -17.75
N LEU A 110 -19.88 -30.32 -17.50
CA LEU A 110 -20.01 -29.24 -18.47
C LEU A 110 -19.20 -29.55 -19.75
N ALA A 111 -17.96 -30.02 -19.60
CA ALA A 111 -17.12 -30.39 -20.75
C ALA A 111 -17.72 -31.56 -21.54
N ARG A 112 -18.26 -32.58 -20.85
CA ARG A 112 -18.96 -33.71 -21.50
C ARG A 112 -20.23 -33.25 -22.22
N ALA A 113 -21.03 -32.37 -21.62
CA ALA A 113 -22.22 -31.80 -22.25
C ALA A 113 -21.87 -30.95 -23.48
N GLN A 114 -20.78 -30.17 -23.43
CA GLN A 114 -20.28 -29.42 -24.59
C GLN A 114 -19.84 -30.35 -25.72
N ALA A 115 -19.11 -31.42 -25.40
CA ALA A 115 -18.68 -32.41 -26.38
C ALA A 115 -19.89 -33.11 -27.02
N ALA A 116 -20.85 -33.57 -26.24
CA ALA A 116 -22.06 -34.22 -26.74
C ALA A 116 -22.91 -33.27 -27.62
N TYR A 117 -23.04 -32.00 -27.23
CA TYR A 117 -23.72 -31.01 -28.06
C TYR A 117 -23.01 -30.81 -29.41
N ARG A 118 -21.68 -30.71 -29.42
CA ARG A 118 -20.89 -30.57 -30.66
C ARG A 118 -20.97 -31.80 -31.56
N GLU A 119 -20.87 -32.99 -30.97
CA GLU A 119 -20.97 -34.26 -31.68
C GLU A 119 -22.31 -34.38 -32.43
N LEU A 120 -23.40 -33.95 -31.80
CA LEU A 120 -24.74 -34.01 -32.38
C LEU A 120 -25.04 -32.83 -33.33
N SER A 121 -24.55 -31.63 -33.04
CA SER A 121 -24.85 -30.42 -33.83
C SER A 121 -24.03 -30.32 -35.10
N THR A 122 -22.77 -30.75 -35.10
CA THR A 122 -21.87 -30.69 -36.27
C THR A 122 -22.47 -31.31 -37.53
N PRO A 123 -22.92 -32.59 -37.54
CA PRO A 123 -23.45 -33.21 -38.76
C PRO A 123 -24.74 -32.51 -39.26
N VAL A 124 -25.58 -32.01 -38.34
CA VAL A 124 -26.79 -31.26 -38.71
C VAL A 124 -26.43 -29.93 -39.37
N LEU A 125 -25.43 -29.22 -38.85
CA LEU A 125 -24.93 -27.98 -39.43
C LEU A 125 -24.23 -28.22 -40.77
N GLU A 126 -23.48 -29.30 -40.93
CA GLU A 126 -22.84 -29.64 -42.20
C GLU A 126 -23.87 -29.85 -43.32
N ILE A 127 -24.93 -30.61 -43.04
CA ILE A 127 -26.04 -30.80 -43.98
C ILE A 127 -26.72 -29.46 -44.30
N LEU A 128 -26.99 -28.63 -43.28
CA LEU A 128 -27.59 -27.31 -43.49
C LEU A 128 -26.70 -26.43 -44.36
N LYS A 129 -25.39 -26.40 -44.11
CA LYS A 129 -24.43 -25.55 -44.84
C LYS A 129 -24.28 -25.94 -46.31
N ALA A 130 -24.53 -27.21 -46.65
CA ALA A 130 -24.59 -27.67 -48.02
C ALA A 130 -25.90 -27.27 -48.75
N SER A 131 -26.91 -26.79 -48.03
CA SER A 131 -28.21 -26.43 -48.62
C SER A 131 -28.20 -25.08 -49.34
N ALA A 132 -29.03 -24.96 -50.38
CA ALA A 132 -29.22 -23.70 -51.12
C ALA A 132 -29.79 -22.60 -50.21
N GLU A 133 -30.72 -22.94 -49.32
CA GLU A 133 -31.31 -22.00 -48.36
C GLU A 133 -30.24 -21.34 -47.47
N PHE A 134 -29.26 -22.12 -47.00
CA PHE A 134 -28.17 -21.58 -46.20
C PHE A 134 -27.22 -20.70 -47.03
N GLN A 135 -26.88 -21.10 -48.25
CA GLN A 135 -26.03 -20.29 -49.14
C GLN A 135 -26.66 -18.93 -49.45
N ASP A 136 -27.98 -18.88 -49.64
CA ASP A 136 -28.69 -17.62 -49.87
C ASP A 136 -28.76 -16.77 -48.59
N ALA A 137 -29.01 -17.40 -47.43
CA ALA A 137 -28.94 -16.72 -46.13
C ALA A 137 -27.54 -16.16 -45.83
N GLU A 138 -26.47 -16.83 -46.26
CA GLU A 138 -25.09 -16.37 -46.14
C GLU A 138 -24.82 -15.14 -47.00
N LYS A 139 -25.28 -15.14 -48.26
CA LYS A 139 -25.19 -13.97 -49.15
C LYS A 139 -25.91 -12.76 -48.57
N ILE A 140 -27.14 -12.94 -48.05
CA ILE A 140 -27.91 -11.88 -47.38
C ILE A 140 -27.13 -11.35 -46.18
N SER A 141 -26.63 -12.24 -45.31
CA SER A 141 -25.84 -11.84 -44.14
C SER A 141 -24.56 -11.09 -44.51
N ALA A 142 -23.87 -11.52 -45.57
CA ALA A 142 -22.65 -10.86 -46.05
C ALA A 142 -22.95 -9.46 -46.63
N ALA A 143 -24.00 -9.34 -47.45
CA ALA A 143 -24.45 -8.07 -48.01
C ALA A 143 -24.85 -7.07 -46.90
N ALA A 144 -25.63 -7.53 -45.91
CA ALA A 144 -26.03 -6.70 -44.78
C ALA A 144 -24.83 -6.25 -43.93
N LYS A 145 -23.84 -7.12 -43.68
CA LYS A 145 -22.60 -6.72 -42.97
C LYS A 145 -21.81 -5.65 -43.73
N THR A 146 -21.78 -5.71 -45.06
CA THR A 146 -21.16 -4.67 -45.89
C THR A 146 -21.95 -3.37 -45.80
N ALA A 147 -23.27 -3.44 -45.95
CA ALA A 147 -24.16 -2.28 -45.84
C ALA A 147 -24.10 -1.61 -44.45
N ILE A 148 -23.93 -2.37 -43.36
CA ILE A 148 -23.71 -1.80 -42.01
C ILE A 148 -22.43 -0.97 -41.98
N LYS A 149 -21.32 -1.48 -42.53
CA LYS A 149 -20.04 -0.75 -42.56
C LYS A 149 -20.17 0.53 -43.39
N GLU A 150 -20.81 0.47 -44.54
CA GLU A 150 -21.07 1.63 -45.41
C GLU A 150 -21.95 2.66 -44.71
N LEU A 151 -23.06 2.24 -44.11
CA LEU A 151 -23.96 3.10 -43.34
C LEU A 151 -23.25 3.75 -42.14
N GLN A 152 -22.35 3.03 -41.47
CA GLN A 152 -21.55 3.55 -40.37
C GLN A 152 -20.55 4.61 -40.84
N ALA A 153 -19.91 4.41 -41.99
CA ALA A 153 -18.97 5.36 -42.58
C ALA A 153 -19.67 6.57 -43.24
N ASP A 154 -20.94 6.42 -43.61
CA ASP A 154 -21.73 7.50 -44.19
C ASP A 154 -22.04 8.59 -43.15
N THR A 155 -21.48 9.78 -43.42
CA THR A 155 -21.66 11.00 -42.61
C THR A 155 -22.81 11.87 -43.09
N SER A 156 -23.40 11.55 -44.24
CA SER A 156 -24.51 12.30 -44.86
C SER A 156 -25.89 11.88 -44.35
N VAL A 157 -26.00 10.70 -43.72
CA VAL A 157 -27.24 10.17 -43.15
C VAL A 157 -27.42 10.67 -41.72
N ASP A 158 -28.61 11.21 -41.43
CA ASP A 158 -28.92 11.69 -40.09
C ASP A 158 -28.96 10.54 -39.05
N PRO A 159 -28.70 10.82 -37.76
CA PRO A 159 -28.61 9.78 -36.73
C PRO A 159 -29.86 8.91 -36.56
N MET A 160 -31.06 9.44 -36.80
CA MET A 160 -32.31 8.69 -36.61
C MET A 160 -32.56 7.72 -37.76
N THR A 161 -32.35 8.17 -39.00
CA THR A 161 -32.40 7.30 -40.18
C THR A 161 -31.31 6.23 -40.11
N LYS A 162 -30.11 6.61 -39.65
CA LYS A 162 -28.99 5.67 -39.43
C LYS A 162 -29.34 4.60 -38.42
N LYS A 163 -29.95 4.96 -37.29
CA LYS A 163 -30.38 4.00 -36.25
C LYS A 163 -31.45 3.02 -36.76
N SER A 164 -32.45 3.51 -37.49
CA SER A 164 -33.51 2.66 -38.07
C SER A 164 -32.97 1.67 -39.10
N ARG A 165 -32.16 2.15 -40.05
CA ARG A 165 -31.56 1.27 -41.07
C ARG A 165 -30.61 0.25 -40.46
N LEU A 166 -29.90 0.62 -39.39
CA LEU A 166 -28.98 -0.28 -38.72
C LEU A 166 -29.70 -1.43 -38.00
N SER A 167 -30.90 -1.23 -37.43
CA SER A 167 -31.65 -2.35 -36.83
C SER A 167 -32.09 -3.38 -37.85
N ASP A 168 -32.54 -2.94 -39.03
CA ASP A 168 -33.00 -3.83 -40.10
C ASP A 168 -31.83 -4.63 -40.67
N LEU A 169 -30.72 -3.94 -40.98
CA LEU A 169 -29.49 -4.58 -41.45
C LEU A 169 -28.87 -5.52 -40.40
N VAL A 170 -29.00 -5.22 -39.10
CA VAL A 170 -28.57 -6.14 -38.05
C VAL A 170 -29.40 -7.42 -38.09
N GLY A 171 -30.72 -7.32 -38.28
CA GLY A 171 -31.58 -8.49 -38.49
C GLY A 171 -31.13 -9.35 -39.68
N GLU A 172 -30.90 -8.72 -40.82
CA GLU A 172 -30.43 -9.40 -42.05
C GLU A 172 -29.02 -10.01 -41.88
N SER A 173 -28.12 -9.33 -41.16
CA SER A 173 -26.76 -9.81 -40.88
C SER A 173 -26.72 -11.09 -40.04
N LEU A 174 -27.82 -11.42 -39.37
CA LEU A 174 -27.99 -12.61 -38.54
C LEU A 174 -28.78 -13.73 -39.23
N THR A 175 -29.20 -13.56 -40.49
CA THR A 175 -30.08 -14.52 -41.19
C THR A 175 -29.51 -15.94 -41.21
N ALA A 176 -28.25 -16.11 -41.64
CA ALA A 176 -27.58 -17.42 -41.65
C ALA A 176 -27.48 -18.04 -40.24
N SER A 177 -27.10 -17.23 -39.23
CA SER A 177 -26.99 -17.71 -37.84
C SER A 177 -28.35 -18.08 -37.23
N ASN A 178 -29.40 -17.33 -37.57
CA ASN A 178 -30.77 -17.66 -37.17
C ASN A 178 -31.22 -18.98 -37.80
N LEU A 179 -30.89 -19.22 -39.06
CA LEU A 179 -31.18 -20.49 -39.73
C LEU A 179 -30.46 -21.66 -39.06
N GLU A 180 -29.17 -21.54 -38.72
CA GLU A 180 -28.45 -22.55 -37.92
C GLU A 180 -29.16 -22.82 -36.59
N ARG A 181 -29.49 -21.77 -35.84
CA ARG A 181 -30.14 -21.89 -34.53
C ARG A 181 -31.51 -22.55 -34.61
N VAL A 182 -32.32 -22.20 -35.61
CA VAL A 182 -33.66 -22.78 -35.81
C VAL A 182 -33.54 -24.26 -36.21
N THR A 183 -32.62 -24.59 -37.12
CA THR A 183 -32.39 -25.97 -37.56
C THR A 183 -31.93 -26.85 -36.40
N LEU A 184 -30.96 -26.39 -35.61
CA LEU A 184 -30.50 -27.12 -34.42
C LEU A 184 -31.58 -27.27 -33.34
N LYS A 185 -32.48 -26.30 -33.20
CA LYS A 185 -33.61 -26.38 -32.25
C LYS A 185 -34.67 -27.38 -32.69
N LYS A 186 -34.85 -27.58 -34.01
CA LYS A 186 -35.81 -28.54 -34.57
C LYS A 186 -35.33 -29.99 -34.41
N ASP A 187 -34.03 -30.25 -34.32
CA ASP A 187 -33.51 -31.60 -34.05
C ASP A 187 -33.69 -31.96 -32.56
N PRO A 188 -34.51 -32.99 -32.22
CA PRO A 188 -34.78 -33.34 -30.83
C PRO A 188 -33.53 -33.77 -30.05
N ARG A 189 -32.56 -34.40 -30.71
CA ARG A 189 -31.32 -34.89 -30.06
C ARG A 189 -30.39 -33.73 -29.75
N VAL A 190 -30.23 -32.80 -30.69
CA VAL A 190 -29.45 -31.58 -30.47
C VAL A 190 -30.11 -30.69 -29.42
N ASN A 191 -31.44 -30.54 -29.45
CA ASN A 191 -32.14 -29.74 -28.45
C ASN A 191 -32.03 -30.34 -27.03
N ALA A 192 -32.16 -31.66 -26.87
CA ALA A 192 -31.93 -32.33 -25.59
C ALA A 192 -30.47 -32.17 -25.09
N ALA A 193 -29.49 -32.25 -25.99
CA ALA A 193 -28.08 -32.00 -25.63
C ALA A 193 -27.82 -30.54 -25.24
N ARG A 194 -28.51 -29.60 -25.90
CA ARG A 194 -28.48 -28.17 -25.53
C ARG A 194 -29.06 -27.94 -24.15
N GLU A 195 -30.23 -28.51 -23.83
CA GLU A 195 -30.84 -28.38 -22.51
C GLU A 195 -29.93 -28.94 -21.40
N ARG A 196 -29.24 -30.06 -21.66
CA ARG A 196 -28.21 -30.60 -20.75
C ARG A 196 -27.02 -29.68 -20.60
N LEU A 197 -26.55 -29.07 -21.69
CA LEU A 197 -25.47 -28.09 -21.66
C LEU A 197 -25.86 -26.86 -20.84
N ASP A 198 -27.05 -26.30 -21.07
CA ASP A 198 -27.57 -25.14 -20.35
C ASP A 198 -27.72 -25.46 -18.85
N ALA A 199 -28.24 -26.65 -18.51
CA ALA A 199 -28.33 -27.12 -17.13
C ALA A 199 -26.95 -27.30 -16.46
N ALA A 200 -25.96 -27.84 -17.18
CA ALA A 200 -24.60 -27.99 -16.67
C ALA A 200 -23.91 -26.63 -16.46
N GLN A 201 -24.13 -25.66 -17.37
CA GLN A 201 -23.65 -24.29 -17.23
C GLN A 201 -24.25 -23.62 -15.99
N GLN A 202 -25.58 -23.71 -15.83
CA GLN A 202 -26.28 -23.16 -14.68
C GLN A 202 -25.77 -23.78 -13.38
N LYS A 203 -25.61 -25.10 -13.33
CA LYS A 203 -25.06 -25.80 -12.17
C LYS A 203 -23.66 -25.32 -11.81
N VAL A 204 -22.76 -25.15 -12.77
CA VAL A 204 -21.42 -24.61 -12.52
C VAL A 204 -21.48 -23.16 -12.00
N ALA A 205 -22.36 -22.32 -12.57
CA ALA A 205 -22.55 -20.95 -12.11
C ALA A 205 -23.06 -20.90 -10.67
N ASP A 206 -24.07 -21.69 -10.33
CA ASP A 206 -24.66 -21.77 -8.99
C ASP A 206 -23.65 -22.28 -7.95
N LEU A 207 -22.85 -23.30 -8.31
CA LEU A 207 -21.79 -23.81 -7.44
C LEU A 207 -20.68 -22.77 -7.23
N ARG A 208 -20.30 -22.00 -8.26
CA ARG A 208 -19.32 -20.91 -8.12
C ARG A 208 -19.85 -19.77 -7.24
N LYS A 209 -21.12 -19.42 -7.39
CA LYS A 209 -21.77 -18.44 -6.52
C LYS A 209 -21.78 -18.91 -5.06
N THR A 210 -22.19 -20.17 -4.84
CA THR A 210 -22.17 -20.79 -3.51
C THR A 210 -20.76 -20.86 -2.93
N ALA A 211 -19.75 -21.11 -3.78
CA ALA A 211 -18.35 -21.14 -3.36
C ALA A 211 -17.88 -19.77 -2.87
N ALA A 212 -18.19 -18.71 -3.61
CA ALA A 212 -17.88 -17.34 -3.20
C ALA A 212 -18.54 -16.97 -1.86
N GLU A 213 -19.84 -17.26 -1.72
CA GLU A 213 -20.58 -16.99 -0.47
C GLU A 213 -20.03 -17.75 0.74
N LYS A 214 -19.59 -19.01 0.54
CA LYS A 214 -18.93 -19.80 1.59
C LYS A 214 -17.53 -19.27 1.91
N GLY A 215 -16.77 -18.84 0.90
CA GLY A 215 -15.41 -18.33 1.06
C GLY A 215 -15.35 -17.03 1.84
N GLU A 216 -16.34 -16.14 1.65
CA GLU A 216 -16.48 -14.91 2.42
C GLU A 216 -16.83 -15.16 3.89
N LYS A 217 -17.57 -16.24 4.17
CA LYS A 217 -18.02 -16.61 5.52
C LYS A 217 -17.08 -17.59 6.22
N ASP A 218 -15.95 -17.94 5.61
CA ASP A 218 -14.99 -18.86 6.18
C ASP A 218 -14.34 -18.26 7.43
N SER A 219 -14.41 -18.98 8.55
CA SER A 219 -13.92 -18.48 9.85
C SER A 219 -12.41 -18.24 9.86
N SER A 220 -11.65 -19.03 9.10
CA SER A 220 -10.20 -18.87 8.97
C SER A 220 -9.84 -17.62 8.18
N VAL A 221 -10.57 -17.34 7.10
CA VAL A 221 -10.42 -16.09 6.33
C VAL A 221 -10.79 -14.89 7.19
N ALA A 222 -11.90 -14.94 7.92
CA ALA A 222 -12.33 -13.86 8.82
C ALA A 222 -11.28 -13.60 9.93
N ALA A 223 -10.76 -14.65 10.56
CA ALA A 223 -9.71 -14.52 11.58
C ALA A 223 -8.41 -13.92 11.01
N ALA A 224 -7.99 -14.35 9.82
CA ALA A 224 -6.80 -13.80 9.17
C ALA A 224 -6.99 -12.34 8.73
N GLN A 225 -8.20 -11.95 8.29
CA GLN A 225 -8.53 -10.55 8.00
C GLN A 225 -8.40 -9.68 9.25
N GLU A 226 -8.89 -10.16 10.40
CA GLU A 226 -8.75 -9.45 11.66
C GLU A 226 -7.29 -9.33 12.09
N GLY A 227 -6.48 -10.38 11.86
CA GLY A 227 -5.03 -10.33 12.06
C GLY A 227 -4.33 -9.25 11.21
N VAL A 228 -4.75 -9.07 9.95
CA VAL A 228 -4.22 -7.99 9.09
C VAL A 228 -4.60 -6.61 9.62
N LYS A 229 -5.85 -6.42 10.06
CA LYS A 229 -6.30 -5.14 10.64
C LYS A 229 -5.51 -4.81 11.90
N SER A 230 -5.39 -5.74 12.84
CA SER A 230 -4.62 -5.56 14.07
C SER A 230 -3.15 -5.25 13.79
N ALA A 231 -2.53 -5.95 12.82
CA ALA A 231 -1.16 -5.66 12.42
C ALA A 231 -1.01 -4.28 11.74
N HIS A 232 -2.03 -3.81 11.02
CA HIS A 232 -2.05 -2.48 10.43
C HIS A 232 -2.15 -1.39 11.50
N GLU A 233 -3.03 -1.55 12.49
CA GLU A 233 -3.13 -0.66 13.64
C GLU A 233 -1.81 -0.59 14.42
N ALA A 234 -1.11 -1.72 14.59
CA ALA A 234 0.21 -1.75 15.21
C ALA A 234 1.26 -0.95 14.41
N VAL A 235 1.20 -0.96 13.06
CA VAL A 235 2.05 -0.10 12.22
C VAL A 235 1.74 1.37 12.47
N GLN A 236 0.46 1.75 12.48
CA GLN A 236 0.05 3.14 12.75
C GLN A 236 0.51 3.61 14.13
N ALA A 237 0.34 2.78 15.16
CA ALA A 237 0.79 3.08 16.52
C ALA A 237 2.32 3.23 16.60
N ALA A 238 3.08 2.36 15.94
CA ALA A 238 4.54 2.46 15.89
C ALA A 238 5.02 3.72 15.15
N GLU A 239 4.36 4.09 14.04
CA GLU A 239 4.67 5.31 13.29
C GLU A 239 4.33 6.57 14.08
N ALA A 240 3.21 6.57 14.81
CA ALA A 240 2.84 7.63 15.73
C ALA A 240 3.86 7.77 16.88
N ASN A 241 4.34 6.66 17.45
CA ASN A 241 5.40 6.67 18.46
C ASN A 241 6.70 7.28 17.92
N LEU A 242 7.15 6.87 16.73
CA LEU A 242 8.33 7.45 16.09
C LEU A 242 8.19 8.96 15.86
N ALA A 243 7.00 9.41 15.44
CA ALA A 243 6.73 10.84 15.28
C ALA A 243 6.76 11.58 16.63
N ALA A 244 6.21 10.98 17.70
CA ALA A 244 6.25 11.55 19.05
C ALA A 244 7.68 11.66 19.58
N VAL A 245 8.51 10.62 19.43
CA VAL A 245 9.93 10.64 19.83
C VAL A 245 10.69 11.76 19.11
N LYS A 246 10.48 11.92 17.80
CA LYS A 246 11.11 13.01 17.03
C LYS A 246 10.68 14.40 17.51
N ARG A 247 9.39 14.59 17.80
CA ARG A 247 8.87 15.86 18.34
C ARG A 247 9.44 16.16 19.72
N ASN A 248 9.49 15.16 20.60
CA ASN A 248 10.04 15.31 21.95
C ASN A 248 11.52 15.68 21.92
N GLY A 249 12.30 15.12 20.98
CA GLY A 249 13.70 15.53 20.77
C GLY A 249 13.83 17.00 20.34
N VAL A 250 13.01 17.46 19.38
CA VAL A 250 12.98 18.88 18.98
C VAL A 250 12.66 19.81 20.14
N VAL A 251 11.68 19.45 20.98
CA VAL A 251 11.32 20.22 22.17
C VAL A 251 12.46 20.23 23.19
N ALA A 252 13.10 19.09 23.45
CA ALA A 252 14.23 19.00 24.37
C ALA A 252 15.43 19.83 23.91
N ALA A 253 15.74 19.83 22.62
CA ALA A 253 16.77 20.68 22.03
C ALA A 253 16.45 22.18 22.16
N GLN A 254 15.19 22.58 21.96
CA GLN A 254 14.76 23.98 22.16
C GLN A 254 14.89 24.44 23.62
N LEU A 255 14.55 23.58 24.59
CA LEU A 255 14.70 23.87 26.01
C LEU A 255 16.19 24.04 26.39
N LEU A 256 17.07 23.18 25.88
CA LEU A 256 18.51 23.31 26.08
C LEU A 256 19.07 24.62 25.49
N GLN A 257 18.62 25.02 24.30
CA GLN A 257 19.00 26.31 23.69
C GLN A 257 18.51 27.52 24.51
N ALA A 258 17.39 27.38 25.22
CA ALA A 258 16.89 28.39 26.15
C ALA A 258 17.62 28.38 27.51
N GLY A 259 18.66 27.56 27.68
CA GLY A 259 19.43 27.44 28.92
C GLY A 259 18.75 26.59 30.01
N VAL A 260 17.68 25.87 29.67
CA VAL A 260 16.95 24.98 30.59
C VAL A 260 17.45 23.57 30.38
N VAL A 261 18.10 22.99 31.39
CA VAL A 261 18.50 21.57 31.37
C VAL A 261 17.26 20.72 31.64
N PRO A 262 16.79 19.89 30.69
CA PRO A 262 15.62 19.06 30.90
C PRO A 262 15.89 18.02 32.01
N PRO A 263 14.88 17.69 32.85
CA PRO A 263 15.03 16.72 33.93
C PRO A 263 15.38 15.34 33.34
N GLY A 264 16.61 14.88 33.58
CA GLY A 264 17.13 13.62 33.05
C GLY A 264 18.57 13.71 32.51
N ALA A 265 19.04 14.92 32.17
CA ALA A 265 20.42 15.17 31.70
C ALA A 265 21.43 15.49 32.84
N ASP A 266 20.97 15.59 34.09
CA ASP A 266 21.84 15.79 35.25
C ASP A 266 21.86 14.52 36.11
N LYS A 267 22.60 13.49 35.65
CA LYS A 267 23.00 12.36 36.51
C LYS A 267 24.34 12.61 37.21
N GLY A 268 24.64 13.88 37.54
CA GLY A 268 25.79 14.28 38.35
C GLY A 268 25.51 14.42 39.85
N GLY A 269 24.27 14.21 40.31
CA GLY A 269 23.86 14.37 41.71
C GLY A 269 23.84 13.04 42.47
N LYS A 270 24.74 12.92 43.46
CA LYS A 270 24.81 11.88 44.52
C LYS A 270 23.51 11.09 44.71
N GLY A 271 23.59 9.77 44.47
CA GLY A 271 22.50 8.84 44.78
C GLY A 271 22.07 8.90 46.25
N PRO A 272 20.79 8.63 46.55
CA PRO A 272 20.29 8.59 47.91
C PRO A 272 21.02 7.52 48.71
N GLY A 273 21.46 7.91 49.92
CA GLY A 273 22.26 7.08 50.82
C GLY A 273 21.62 5.72 51.08
N LYS A 274 22.46 4.68 51.05
CA LYS A 274 22.15 3.37 51.60
C LYS A 274 21.73 3.55 53.06
N GLY A 275 20.44 3.33 53.35
CA GLY A 275 19.96 3.15 54.70
C GLY A 275 20.63 1.92 55.32
N GLU A 276 21.36 2.16 56.39
CA GLU A 276 21.79 1.15 57.35
C GLU A 276 20.58 0.32 57.81
N LYS A 277 20.62 -0.99 57.58
CA LYS A 277 19.90 -1.92 58.46
C LYS A 277 20.82 -2.23 59.64
N LYS A 278 20.51 -1.65 60.80
CA LYS A 278 21.06 -2.15 62.08
C LYS A 278 20.28 -3.39 62.50
N LYS A 279 21.07 -4.31 63.08
CA LYS A 279 20.70 -5.60 63.66
C LYS A 279 19.67 -5.47 64.77
#